data_AF-A0A937ZU94-F1
#
_entry.id   AF-A0A937ZU94-F1
#
_cell.length_a   1.000
_cell.length_b   1.000
_cell.length_c   1.000
_cell.angle_alpha   90.00
_cell.angle_beta   90.00
_cell.angle_gamma   90.00
#
_symmetry.space_group_name_H-M   'P 1'
#
loop_
_entity.id
_entity.type
_entity.pdbx_description
1 polymer ?
#
loop_
_entity_poly.entity_id
_entity_poly.type
_entity_poly.pdbx_seq_one_letter_code
_entity_poly.pdbx_strand_id
1 'polypeptide(L)' 'MEIHLCRGAAIAVVLTLAACGGGPTLYQQEVDGYGYSQQQIEGNRYRVVFSGNSSTQRGTVENYVRFRAAEIALA' A
#
# COMPACT_ATOMS: atom_id res chain seq x y z
N MET A 1 -42.64 4.54 5.98
CA MET A 1 -41.59 5.54 5.69
C MET A 1 -40.44 5.51 6.71
N GLU A 2 -40.65 5.00 7.92
CA GLU A 2 -39.60 4.91 8.97
C GLU A 2 -38.59 3.75 8.75
N ILE A 3 -39.02 2.66 8.12
CA ILE A 3 -38.18 1.47 7.88
C ILE A 3 -37.07 1.74 6.84
N HIS A 4 -37.31 2.63 5.86
CA HIS A 4 -36.31 3.00 4.85
C HIS A 4 -35.25 3.96 5.40
N LEU A 5 -35.63 4.77 6.39
CA LEU A 5 -34.73 5.73 7.05
C LEU A 5 -33.69 5.01 7.92
N CYS A 6 -34.11 3.98 8.68
CA CYS A 6 -33.21 3.12 9.44
C CYS A 6 -32.30 2.27 8.54
N ARG A 7 -32.80 1.77 7.39
CA ARG A 7 -32.00 0.99 6.43
C ARG A 7 -30.95 1.84 5.71
N GLY A 8 -31.29 3.08 5.35
CA GLY A 8 -30.34 4.03 4.75
C GLY A 8 -29.25 4.48 5.71
N ALA A 9 -29.61 4.75 6.97
CA ALA A 9 -28.66 5.11 8.02
C ALA A 9 -27.67 3.98 8.34
N ALA A 10 -28.13 2.72 8.34
CA ALA A 10 -27.26 1.56 8.56
C ALA A 10 -26.21 1.37 7.45
N ILE A 11 -26.57 1.62 6.18
CA ILE A 11 -25.65 1.48 5.04
C ILE A 11 -24.60 2.58 5.05
N ALA A 12 -24.97 3.81 5.39
CA ALA A 12 -24.03 4.94 5.47
C ALA A 12 -22.96 4.71 6.55
N VAL A 13 -23.32 4.12 7.69
CA VAL A 13 -22.36 3.82 8.77
C VAL A 13 -21.33 2.76 8.34
N VAL A 14 -21.74 1.68 7.68
CA VAL A 14 -20.79 0.61 7.24
C VAL A 14 -19.74 1.12 6.24
N LEU A 15 -20.12 2.04 5.33
CA LEU A 15 -19.19 2.60 4.34
C LEU A 15 -18.12 3.51 4.97
N THR A 16 -18.42 4.15 6.10
CA THR A 16 -17.45 5.03 6.78
C THR A 16 -16.36 4.30 7.57
N LEU A 17 -16.57 3.03 7.96
CA LEU A 17 -15.55 2.27 8.70
C LEU A 17 -14.40 1.74 7.81
N ALA A 18 -14.61 1.59 6.50
CA ALA A 18 -13.58 1.11 5.59
C ALA A 18 -12.46 2.13 5.31
N ALA A 19 -12.68 3.41 5.67
CA ALA A 19 -11.76 4.51 5.34
C ALA A 19 -10.74 4.84 6.45
N CYS A 20 -11.01 4.49 7.72
CA CYS A 20 -10.23 5.00 8.86
C CYS A 20 -9.17 4.01 9.40
N GLY A 21 -8.95 2.87 8.74
CA GLY A 21 -7.93 1.90 9.14
C GLY A 21 -7.02 1.56 7.98
N GLY A 22 -6.04 2.42 7.69
CA GLY A 22 -5.00 2.10 6.71
C GLY A 22 -4.23 0.86 7.18
N GLY A 23 -4.48 -0.28 6.55
CA GLY A 23 -3.76 -1.52 6.80
C GLY A 23 -2.26 -1.40 6.49
N PRO A 24 -1.51 -2.51 6.58
CA PRO A 24 -0.13 -2.54 6.12
C PRO A 24 -0.01 -2.00 4.69
N THR A 25 1.07 -1.27 4.41
CA THR A 25 1.35 -0.75 3.08
C THR A 25 1.38 -1.89 2.08
N LEU A 26 0.51 -1.77 1.08
CA LEU A 26 0.40 -2.71 -0.03
C LEU A 26 1.64 -2.63 -0.94
N TYR A 27 1.88 -3.68 -1.73
CA TYR A 27 2.95 -3.67 -2.74
C TYR A 27 2.47 -2.96 -4.02
N GLN A 28 2.78 -1.68 -4.16
CA GLN A 28 2.52 -0.86 -5.35
C GLN A 28 3.62 0.19 -5.55
N GLN A 29 3.63 0.86 -6.70
CA GLN A 29 4.41 2.08 -6.89
C GLN A 29 4.09 3.09 -5.79
N GLU A 30 5.09 3.90 -5.44
CA GLU A 30 4.98 4.89 -4.38
C GLU A 30 3.79 5.86 -4.63
N VAL A 31 2.86 5.87 -3.68
CA VAL A 31 1.72 6.79 -3.61
C VAL A 31 1.71 7.39 -2.21
N ASP A 32 1.64 8.71 -2.12
CA ASP A 32 1.67 9.45 -0.85
C ASP A 32 2.87 9.08 0.05
N GLY A 33 4.02 8.75 -0.57
CA GLY A 33 5.25 8.37 0.13
C GLY A 33 5.31 6.91 0.62
N TYR A 34 4.33 6.08 0.27
CA TYR A 34 4.29 4.65 0.63
C TYR A 34 4.24 3.75 -0.60
N GLY A 35 4.98 2.65 -0.57
CA GLY A 35 5.14 1.72 -1.70
C GLY A 35 6.59 1.64 -2.17
N TYR A 36 6.81 1.09 -3.38
CA TYR A 36 8.13 0.99 -3.99
C TYR A 36 8.42 2.15 -4.94
N SER A 37 9.66 2.59 -4.95
CA SER A 37 10.22 3.47 -5.98
C SER A 37 11.56 2.92 -6.45
N GLN A 38 11.90 3.23 -7.71
CA GLN A 38 13.14 2.78 -8.32
C GLN A 38 13.75 3.89 -9.16
N GLN A 39 15.08 3.95 -9.15
CA GLN A 39 15.84 4.86 -10.00
C GLN A 39 16.95 4.07 -10.70
N GLN A 40 16.99 4.14 -12.02
CA GLN A 40 18.12 3.63 -12.79
C GLN A 40 19.31 4.57 -12.61
N ILE A 41 20.44 3.99 -12.20
CA ILE A 41 21.72 4.69 -12.07
C ILE A 41 22.53 4.50 -13.35
N GLU A 42 22.61 3.25 -13.83
CA GLU A 42 23.29 2.82 -15.06
C GLU A 42 22.52 1.64 -15.68
N GLY A 43 22.93 1.17 -16.86
CA GLY A 43 22.24 0.13 -17.65
C GLY A 43 21.79 -1.11 -16.85
N ASN A 44 22.58 -1.55 -15.87
CA ASN A 44 22.28 -2.70 -15.01
C ASN A 44 22.43 -2.38 -13.51
N ARG A 45 22.18 -1.13 -13.11
CA ARG A 45 22.32 -0.72 -11.70
C ARG A 45 21.16 0.18 -11.31
N TYR A 46 20.43 -0.25 -10.29
CA TYR A 46 19.22 0.41 -9.82
C TYR A 46 19.30 0.66 -8.31
N ARG A 47 18.79 1.81 -7.88
CA ARG A 47 18.43 2.04 -6.48
C ARG A 47 16.96 1.68 -6.32
N VAL A 48 16.67 0.82 -5.35
CA VAL A 48 15.31 0.40 -5.02
C VAL A 48 15.01 0.81 -3.59
N VAL A 49 13.83 1.39 -3.37
CA VAL A 49 13.35 1.78 -2.04
C VAL A 49 11.94 1.22 -1.87
N PHE A 50 11.63 0.77 -0.66
CA PHE A 50 10.25 0.50 -0.25
C PHE A 50 9.97 1.25 1.06
N SER A 51 8.93 2.07 1.07
CA SER A 51 8.49 2.84 2.23
C SER A 51 7.17 2.27 2.77
N GLY A 52 7.20 1.77 4.01
CA GLY A 52 6.01 1.30 4.73
C GLY A 52 5.47 2.34 5.71
N ASN A 53 4.17 2.28 5.99
CA ASN A 53 3.53 3.06 7.05
C ASN A 53 3.76 2.46 8.44
N SER A 54 3.24 3.10 9.49
CA SER A 54 3.36 2.63 10.88
C SER A 54 2.74 1.26 11.15
N SER A 55 1.79 0.83 10.33
CA SER A 55 1.14 -0.48 10.42
C SER A 55 1.91 -1.58 9.67
N THR A 56 2.93 -1.21 8.89
CA THR A 56 3.71 -2.15 8.09
C THR A 56 4.84 -2.73 8.93
N GLN A 57 4.86 -4.05 9.07
CA GLN A 57 5.95 -4.71 9.77
C GLN A 57 7.27 -4.50 9.03
N ARG A 58 8.35 -4.29 9.78
CA ARG A 58 9.69 -4.14 9.21
C ARG A 58 10.08 -5.30 8.29
N GLY A 59 9.75 -6.53 8.68
CA GLY A 59 10.02 -7.71 7.84
C GLY A 59 9.32 -7.64 6.49
N THR A 60 8.12 -7.08 6.42
CA THR A 60 7.40 -6.84 5.16
C THR A 60 8.12 -5.82 4.29
N VAL A 61 8.59 -4.71 4.85
CA VAL A 61 9.38 -3.69 4.12
C VAL A 61 10.65 -4.30 3.54
N GLU A 62 11.40 -5.03 4.36
CA GLU A 62 12.65 -5.68 3.94
C GLU A 62 12.41 -6.76 2.87
N ASN A 63 11.30 -7.49 2.97
CA ASN A 63 10.92 -8.47 1.95
C ASN A 63 10.52 -7.79 0.64
N TYR A 64 9.73 -6.72 0.68
CA TYR A 64 9.27 -6.02 -0.52
C TYR A 64 10.38 -5.29 -1.26
N VAL A 65 11.35 -4.69 -0.57
CA VAL A 65 12.51 -4.10 -1.27
C VAL A 65 13.35 -5.17 -1.98
N ARG A 66 13.54 -6.35 -1.35
CA ARG A 66 14.23 -7.50 -1.96
C ARG A 66 13.43 -8.07 -3.14
N PHE A 67 12.12 -8.20 -2.99
CA PHE A 67 11.23 -8.67 -4.05
C PHE A 67 11.29 -7.75 -5.26
N ARG A 68 11.20 -6.42 -5.06
CA ARG A 68 11.30 -5.45 -6.16
C ARG A 68 12.66 -5.50 -6.86
N ALA A 69 13.75 -5.66 -6.10
CA ALA A 69 15.08 -5.85 -6.68
C ALA A 69 15.16 -7.11 -7.56
N ALA A 70 14.52 -8.21 -7.15
CA ALA A 70 14.46 -9.43 -7.94
C ALA A 70 13.64 -9.26 -9.23
N GLU A 71 12.51 -8.55 -9.18
CA GLU A 71 11.70 -8.25 -10.37
C GLU A 71 12.51 -7.48 -11.43
N ILE A 72 13.28 -6.47 -11.01
CA ILE A 72 14.15 -5.70 -11.92
C ILE A 72 15.24 -6.58 -12.53
N ALA A 73 15.80 -7.52 -11.76
CA ALA A 73 16.85 -8.41 -12.23
C ALA A 73 16.36 -9.45 -13.26
N LEU A 74 15.05 -9.69 -13.34
CA LEU A 74 14.41 -10.61 -14.29
C LEU A 74 13.89 -9.92 -15.56
N ALA A 75 13.81 -8.59 -15.57
CA ALA A 75 13.35 -7.79 -16.69
C ALA A 75 14.46 -7.57 -17.73
#